data_AF-A0A848HKY6-F1
#
_entry.id   AF-A0A848HKY6-F1
#
_cell.length_a   1.000
_cell.length_b   1.000
_cell.length_c   1.000
_cell.angle_alpha   90.00
_cell.angle_beta   90.00
_cell.angle_gamma   90.00
#
_symmetry.space_group_name_H-M   'P 1'
#
loop_
_entity.id
_entity.type
_entity.pdbx_description
1 polymer ?
#
loop_
_entity_poly.entity_id
_entity_poly.type
_entity_poly.pdbx_seq_one_letter_code
_entity_poly.pdbx_strand_id
1 'polypeptide(L)'
;MTHPRFLRTIPVALALMLAAAAAPAQTTPPADTTSASATASASAQVDATAKPQDSSDQNIPPATARKQAAEVATGDPQRWYREDATAAARLRTIQKEIAAGLQEAQGNCRRQLTAERTACLKDARAIYQKEMAEARSRAMADTAR
;
A
#
# COMPACT_ATOMS: atom_id res chain seq x y z
N MET A 1 -67.52 20.42 11.49
CA MET A 1 -66.09 20.68 11.74
C MET A 1 -65.29 20.11 10.58
N THR A 2 -64.53 20.99 9.95
CA THR A 2 -63.99 20.91 8.58
C THR A 2 -62.56 20.31 8.61
N HIS A 3 -62.24 19.39 7.70
CA HIS A 3 -60.95 18.63 7.64
C HIS A 3 -59.73 19.47 7.18
N PRO A 4 -58.50 18.96 7.33
CA PRO A 4 -57.88 18.16 6.24
C PRO A 4 -57.10 16.93 6.76
N ARG A 5 -57.35 15.71 6.27
CA ARG A 5 -56.79 15.07 5.06
C ARG A 5 -55.26 15.18 4.92
N PHE A 6 -54.57 14.14 5.39
CA PHE A 6 -53.16 13.83 5.09
C PHE A 6 -52.98 13.56 3.59
N LEU A 7 -52.32 14.47 2.89
CA LEU A 7 -51.75 14.24 1.57
C LEU A 7 -50.23 14.25 1.72
N ARG A 8 -49.64 13.07 1.94
CA ARG A 8 -48.19 12.87 1.72
C ARG A 8 -48.01 12.52 0.24
N THR A 9 -47.72 13.54 -0.54
CA THR A 9 -47.18 13.39 -1.90
C THR A 9 -45.77 12.82 -1.81
N ILE A 10 -45.57 11.64 -2.39
CA ILE A 10 -44.27 11.01 -2.60
C ILE A 10 -43.76 11.53 -3.96
N PRO A 11 -42.65 12.30 -4.03
CA PRO A 11 -42.03 12.57 -5.32
C PRO A 11 -41.31 11.30 -5.81
N VAL A 12 -41.94 10.65 -6.78
CA VAL A 12 -41.29 9.71 -7.72
C VAL A 12 -40.44 10.55 -8.67
N ALA A 13 -39.12 10.51 -8.50
CA ALA A 13 -38.13 10.76 -9.56
C ALA A 13 -36.72 10.66 -8.96
N LEU A 14 -36.16 9.45 -8.87
CA LEU A 14 -34.71 9.29 -8.88
C LEU A 14 -34.36 8.42 -10.08
N ALA A 15 -34.30 9.09 -11.22
CA ALA A 15 -33.87 8.53 -12.48
C ALA A 15 -32.38 8.19 -12.40
N LEU A 16 -32.11 6.89 -12.52
CA LEU A 16 -31.05 6.28 -13.30
C LEU A 16 -30.07 7.28 -13.98
N MET A 17 -28.84 7.37 -13.45
CA MET A 17 -27.67 7.83 -14.23
C MET A 17 -26.53 6.87 -13.95
N LEU A 18 -26.49 5.83 -14.80
CA LEU A 18 -25.39 4.90 -14.93
C LEU A 18 -24.28 5.62 -15.72
N ALA A 19 -23.33 6.25 -15.03
CA ALA A 19 -22.17 6.85 -15.67
C ALA A 19 -21.18 5.75 -16.07
N ALA A 20 -21.14 5.45 -17.37
CA ALA A 20 -20.12 4.62 -17.99
C ALA A 20 -18.78 5.36 -17.96
N ALA A 21 -17.82 4.80 -17.22
CA ALA A 21 -16.43 5.24 -17.29
C ALA A 21 -15.83 4.77 -18.63
N ALA A 22 -15.63 5.72 -19.55
CA ALA A 22 -14.85 5.50 -20.75
C ALA A 22 -13.36 5.41 -20.38
N ALA A 23 -12.76 4.24 -20.61
CA ALA A 23 -11.31 4.05 -20.55
C ALA A 23 -10.65 4.79 -21.73
N PRO A 24 -9.50 5.48 -21.55
CA PRO A 24 -8.75 5.99 -22.68
C PRO A 24 -8.08 4.83 -23.43
N ALA A 25 -8.34 4.76 -24.74
CA ALA A 25 -7.73 3.83 -25.67
C ALA A 25 -6.21 4.05 -25.73
N GLN A 26 -5.46 2.97 -25.52
CA GLN A 26 -4.03 2.92 -25.77
C GLN A 26 -3.79 2.91 -27.29
N THR A 27 -3.08 3.92 -27.78
CA THR A 27 -2.63 4.00 -29.16
C THR A 27 -1.54 2.96 -29.40
N THR A 28 -1.83 2.01 -30.29
CA THR A 28 -0.84 1.08 -30.85
C THR A 28 0.03 1.81 -31.88
N PRO A 29 1.37 1.66 -31.85
CA PRO A 29 2.19 2.05 -32.99
C PRO A 29 2.04 1.03 -34.13
N PRO A 30 2.11 1.45 -35.41
CA PRO A 30 2.02 0.55 -36.54
C PRO A 30 3.28 -0.32 -36.65
N ALA A 31 3.05 -1.60 -36.93
CA ALA A 31 4.06 -2.55 -37.34
C ALA A 31 4.43 -2.29 -38.81
N ASP A 32 5.64 -1.79 -39.05
CA ASP A 32 6.27 -1.89 -40.36
C ASP A 32 7.19 -3.10 -40.40
N THR A 33 6.98 -3.88 -41.45
CA THR A 33 7.65 -5.16 -41.73
C THR A 33 8.85 -4.88 -42.62
N THR A 34 9.90 -5.70 -42.44
CA THR A 34 10.96 -6.04 -43.40
C THR A 34 12.26 -5.26 -43.30
N SER A 35 13.28 -5.87 -42.70
CA SER A 35 14.39 -6.47 -43.48
C SER A 35 15.25 -7.35 -42.61
N ALA A 36 15.36 -8.62 -43.01
CA ALA A 36 16.28 -9.58 -42.44
C ALA A 36 17.73 -9.22 -42.82
N SER A 37 18.65 -9.38 -41.88
CA SER A 37 20.05 -9.68 -42.15
C SER A 37 20.59 -10.45 -40.95
N ALA A 38 20.66 -11.77 -41.11
CA ALA A 38 21.37 -12.64 -40.18
C ALA A 38 22.87 -12.46 -40.38
N THR A 39 23.59 -12.15 -39.30
CA THR A 39 24.96 -12.60 -39.11
C THR A 39 25.08 -13.10 -37.68
N ALA A 40 25.37 -14.40 -37.57
CA ALA A 40 25.76 -15.02 -36.33
C ALA A 40 27.17 -14.54 -35.97
N SER A 41 27.39 -14.17 -34.71
CA SER A 41 28.67 -14.34 -34.05
C SER A 41 28.44 -14.46 -32.55
N ALA A 42 28.88 -15.61 -32.05
CA ALA A 42 28.87 -15.98 -30.65
C ALA A 42 29.68 -14.98 -29.82
N SER A 43 29.18 -14.68 -28.62
CA SER A 43 29.99 -14.34 -27.45
C SER A 43 29.15 -14.61 -26.21
N ALA A 44 29.32 -15.82 -25.67
CA ALA A 44 29.03 -16.07 -24.27
C ALA A 44 29.98 -15.20 -23.44
N GLN A 45 29.46 -14.17 -22.80
CA GLN A 45 30.08 -13.52 -21.64
C GLN A 45 28.96 -13.09 -20.69
N VAL A 46 28.48 -14.03 -19.88
CA VAL A 46 27.76 -13.68 -18.65
C VAL A 46 28.84 -13.54 -17.56
N ASP A 47 29.65 -12.51 -17.69
CA ASP A 47 30.46 -11.98 -16.59
C ASP A 47 29.85 -10.64 -16.17
N ALA A 48 28.66 -10.72 -15.59
CA ALA A 48 28.10 -9.58 -14.86
C ALA A 48 28.81 -9.48 -13.52
N THR A 49 30.05 -9.00 -13.53
CA THR A 49 30.59 -8.33 -12.35
C THR A 49 29.79 -7.05 -12.20
N ALA A 50 28.66 -7.13 -11.51
CA ALA A 50 27.80 -5.97 -11.24
C ALA A 50 28.63 -4.95 -10.44
N LYS A 51 29.11 -3.91 -11.11
CA LYS A 51 29.65 -2.72 -10.44
C LYS A 51 28.60 -2.20 -9.46
N PRO A 52 28.99 -1.70 -8.27
CA PRO A 52 28.07 -1.07 -7.34
C PRO A 52 27.26 -0.02 -8.10
N GLN A 53 25.96 -0.22 -8.23
CA GLN A 53 25.08 0.75 -8.86
C GLN A 53 24.93 1.90 -7.87
N ASP A 54 25.48 3.07 -8.20
CA ASP A 54 25.10 4.29 -7.51
C ASP A 54 23.61 4.55 -7.80
N SER A 55 22.80 4.75 -6.77
CA SER A 55 21.39 5.14 -6.93
C SER A 55 21.31 6.41 -7.80
N SER A 56 20.46 6.40 -8.83
CA SER A 56 20.19 7.58 -9.66
C SER A 56 19.21 8.57 -9.00
N ASP A 57 18.72 8.26 -7.80
CA ASP A 57 17.90 9.16 -7.00
C ASP A 57 18.75 10.33 -6.49
N GLN A 58 18.48 11.52 -7.03
CA GLN A 58 19.17 12.76 -6.69
C GLN A 58 18.97 13.18 -5.22
N ASN A 59 18.01 12.58 -4.49
CA ASN A 59 17.74 12.86 -3.08
C ASN A 59 18.52 11.97 -2.11
N ILE A 60 19.28 10.97 -2.58
CA ILE A 60 20.06 10.07 -1.72
C ILE A 60 21.55 10.44 -1.77
N PRO A 61 22.19 10.78 -0.64
CA PRO A 61 23.63 11.05 -0.62
C PRO A 61 24.44 9.86 -1.18
N PRO A 62 25.48 10.09 -2.01
CA PRO A 62 26.22 9.01 -2.66
C PRO A 62 26.80 7.95 -1.70
N ALA A 63 27.20 8.37 -0.49
CA ALA A 63 27.67 7.44 0.53
C ALA A 63 26.57 6.48 1.03
N THR A 64 25.34 6.97 1.19
CA THR A 64 24.18 6.16 1.57
C THR A 64 23.80 5.20 0.45
N ALA A 65 23.84 5.66 -0.80
CA ALA A 65 23.56 4.82 -1.97
C ALA A 65 24.54 3.64 -2.06
N ARG A 66 25.85 3.88 -1.90
CA ARG A 66 26.86 2.81 -1.88
C ARG A 66 26.64 1.82 -0.74
N LYS A 67 26.24 2.29 0.45
CA LYS A 67 25.90 1.42 1.58
C LYS A 67 24.69 0.54 1.28
N GLN A 68 23.62 1.13 0.74
CA GLN A 68 22.42 0.39 0.32
C GLN A 68 22.76 -0.66 -0.74
N ALA A 69 23.58 -0.30 -1.74
CA ALA A 69 24.02 -1.23 -2.77
C ALA A 69 24.79 -2.44 -2.18
N ALA A 70 25.64 -2.21 -1.18
CA ALA A 70 26.35 -3.27 -0.48
C ALA A 70 25.41 -4.18 0.33
N GLU A 71 24.41 -3.60 1.01
CA GLU A 71 23.38 -4.35 1.74
C GLU A 71 22.52 -5.21 0.78
N VAL A 72 22.08 -4.64 -0.34
CA VAL A 72 21.33 -5.36 -1.39
C VAL A 72 22.18 -6.47 -2.01
N ALA A 73 23.46 -6.23 -2.26
CA ALA A 73 24.39 -7.25 -2.77
C ALA A 73 24.59 -8.42 -1.79
N THR A 74 24.41 -8.18 -0.48
CA THR A 74 24.43 -9.23 0.55
C THR A 74 23.18 -10.12 0.48
N GLY A 75 22.11 -9.63 -0.12
CA GLY A 75 20.84 -10.33 -0.27
C GLY A 75 19.95 -10.22 0.97
N ASP A 76 18.69 -10.60 0.80
CA ASP A 76 17.71 -10.52 1.87
C ASP A 76 18.02 -11.54 2.98
N PRO A 77 17.93 -11.14 4.26
CA PRO A 77 18.07 -12.07 5.36
C PRO A 77 16.98 -13.15 5.30
N GLN A 78 17.34 -14.42 5.48
CA GLN A 78 16.38 -15.54 5.43
C GLN A 78 15.19 -15.42 6.39
N ARG A 79 15.34 -14.68 7.49
CA ARG A 79 14.23 -14.40 8.41
C ARG A 79 13.07 -13.65 7.75
N TRP A 80 13.32 -12.85 6.70
CA TRP A 80 12.28 -12.05 6.03
C TRP A 80 11.23 -12.91 5.33
N TYR A 81 11.60 -14.13 4.94
CA TYR A 81 10.70 -15.07 4.29
C TYR A 81 10.01 -16.03 5.26
N ARG A 82 10.21 -15.86 6.58
CA ARG A 82 9.57 -16.68 7.59
C ARG A 82 8.31 -16.00 8.11
N GLU A 83 7.19 -16.51 7.64
CA GLU A 83 5.87 -16.11 8.13
C GLU A 83 5.61 -16.58 9.57
N ASP A 84 4.72 -15.87 10.25
CA ASP A 84 4.21 -16.27 11.55
C ASP A 84 3.34 -17.54 11.41
N ALA A 85 3.92 -18.71 11.68
CA ALA A 85 3.25 -19.99 11.45
C ALA A 85 2.08 -20.30 12.40
N THR A 86 1.96 -19.59 13.53
CA THR A 86 0.93 -19.85 14.54
C THR A 86 0.07 -18.62 14.78
N ALA A 87 -1.20 -18.82 15.12
CA ALA A 87 -2.10 -17.73 15.48
C ALA A 87 -1.57 -16.89 16.66
N ALA A 88 -0.86 -17.51 17.61
CA ALA A 88 -0.24 -16.80 18.72
C ALA A 88 0.93 -15.90 18.24
N ALA A 89 1.75 -16.38 17.29
CA ALA A 89 2.80 -15.57 16.70
C ALA A 89 2.21 -14.39 15.92
N ARG A 90 1.22 -14.65 15.06
CA ARG A 90 0.47 -13.62 14.31
C ARG A 90 -0.15 -12.58 15.23
N LEU A 91 -0.78 -13.01 16.33
CA LEU A 91 -1.37 -12.08 17.30
C LEU A 91 -0.32 -11.14 17.90
N ARG A 92 0.87 -11.65 18.24
CA ARG A 92 1.97 -10.79 18.73
C ARG A 92 2.42 -9.79 17.68
N THR A 93 2.46 -10.19 16.42
CA THR A 93 2.82 -9.28 15.30
C THR A 93 1.75 -8.22 15.10
N ILE A 94 0.47 -8.60 15.00
CA ILE A 94 -0.66 -7.67 14.89
C ILE A 94 -0.65 -6.65 16.05
N GLN A 95 -0.41 -7.10 17.28
CA GLN A 95 -0.32 -6.18 18.43
C GLN A 95 0.82 -5.17 18.28
N LYS A 96 1.99 -5.58 17.77
CA LYS A 96 3.11 -4.68 17.48
C LYS A 96 2.76 -3.69 16.37
N GLU A 97 2.11 -4.15 15.31
CA GLU A 97 1.69 -3.31 14.19
C GLU A 97 0.66 -2.26 14.63
N ILE A 98 -0.33 -2.63 15.42
CA ILE A 98 -1.32 -1.70 15.99
C ILE A 98 -0.65 -0.66 16.90
N ALA A 99 0.31 -1.10 17.72
CA ALA A 99 1.08 -0.19 18.57
C ALA A 99 1.96 0.78 17.76
N ALA A 100 2.60 0.30 16.70
CA ALA A 100 3.37 1.12 15.78
C ALA A 100 2.48 2.13 15.05
N GLY A 101 1.29 1.70 14.59
CA GLY A 101 0.29 2.57 13.96
C GLY A 101 -0.19 3.68 14.91
N LEU A 102 -0.41 3.37 16.20
CA LEU A 102 -0.70 4.39 17.20
C LEU A 102 0.44 5.39 17.35
N GLN A 103 1.69 4.92 17.42
CA GLN A 103 2.85 5.81 17.54
C GLN A 103 2.97 6.75 16.33
N GLU A 104 2.80 6.22 15.13
CA GLU A 104 2.79 7.01 13.89
C GLU A 104 1.66 8.05 13.90
N ALA A 105 0.43 7.62 14.21
CA ALA A 105 -0.72 8.50 14.29
C ALA A 105 -0.50 9.63 15.31
N GLN A 106 0.08 9.32 16.48
CA GLN A 106 0.45 10.34 17.46
C GLN A 106 1.51 11.31 16.93
N GLY A 107 2.51 10.82 16.21
CA GLY A 107 3.50 11.67 15.52
C GLY A 107 2.84 12.62 14.53
N ASN A 108 1.88 12.12 13.76
CA ASN A 108 1.08 12.90 12.82
C ASN A 108 0.22 13.95 13.54
N CYS A 109 -0.46 13.59 14.62
CA CYS A 109 -1.25 14.52 15.42
C CYS A 109 -0.42 15.66 16.01
N ARG A 110 0.85 15.43 16.38
CA ARG A 110 1.74 16.49 16.89
C ARG A 110 2.05 17.55 15.83
N ARG A 111 1.99 17.20 14.55
CA ARG A 111 2.21 18.13 13.42
C ARG A 111 0.97 18.97 13.11
N GLN A 112 -0.20 18.61 13.64
CA GLN A 112 -1.44 19.37 13.46
C GLN A 112 -1.45 20.66 14.30
N LEU A 113 -2.29 21.60 13.85
CA LEU A 113 -2.65 22.80 14.60
C LEU A 113 -3.24 22.43 15.97
N THR A 114 -3.02 23.28 16.97
CA THR A 114 -3.41 22.99 18.35
C THR A 114 -4.91 22.69 18.52
N ALA A 115 -5.78 23.38 17.76
CA ALA A 115 -7.22 23.16 17.80
C ALA A 115 -7.63 21.74 17.37
N GLU A 116 -6.96 21.18 16.36
CA GLU A 116 -7.26 19.85 15.80
C GLU A 116 -6.53 18.72 16.53
N ARG A 117 -5.42 19.04 17.21
CA ARG A 117 -4.54 18.04 17.84
C ARG A 117 -5.25 17.16 18.86
N THR A 118 -6.11 17.74 19.70
CA THR A 118 -6.82 16.99 20.74
C THR A 118 -7.79 15.98 20.15
N ALA A 119 -8.55 16.38 19.12
CA ALA A 119 -9.46 15.50 18.40
C ALA A 119 -8.67 14.36 17.71
N CYS A 120 -7.60 14.69 16.99
CA CYS A 120 -6.72 13.70 16.38
C CYS A 120 -6.19 12.66 17.38
N LEU A 121 -5.71 13.09 18.55
CA LEU A 121 -5.20 12.16 19.57
C LEU A 121 -6.31 11.28 20.17
N LYS A 122 -7.54 11.78 20.26
CA LYS A 122 -8.69 11.00 20.69
C LYS A 122 -9.01 9.91 19.66
N ASP A 123 -9.05 10.28 18.39
CA ASP A 123 -9.38 9.35 17.30
C ASP A 123 -8.31 8.27 17.15
N ALA A 124 -7.02 8.64 17.22
CA ALA A 124 -5.91 7.68 17.19
C ALA A 124 -6.02 6.63 18.33
N ARG A 125 -6.39 7.06 19.54
CA ARG A 125 -6.62 6.14 20.67
C ARG A 125 -7.85 5.26 20.47
N ALA A 126 -8.93 5.80 19.90
CA ALA A 126 -10.15 5.05 19.63
C ALA A 126 -9.89 3.95 18.58
N ILE A 127 -9.13 4.26 17.52
CA ILE A 127 -8.69 3.28 16.51
C ILE A 127 -7.86 2.18 17.16
N TYR A 128 -6.84 2.55 17.95
CA TYR A 128 -6.02 1.58 18.68
C TYR A 128 -6.87 0.62 19.54
N GLN A 129 -7.82 1.14 20.32
CA GLN A 129 -8.70 0.32 21.17
C GLN A 129 -9.55 -0.65 20.35
N LYS A 130 -10.12 -0.17 19.25
CA LYS A 130 -10.90 -0.99 18.32
C LYS A 130 -10.04 -2.11 17.72
N GLU A 131 -8.88 -1.77 17.16
CA GLU A 131 -8.03 -2.75 16.50
C GLU A 131 -7.48 -3.79 17.49
N MET A 132 -7.16 -3.40 18.72
CA MET A 132 -6.74 -4.34 19.77
C MET A 132 -7.87 -5.30 20.17
N ALA A 133 -9.13 -4.84 20.19
CA ALA A 133 -10.28 -5.69 20.45
C ALA A 133 -10.49 -6.74 19.34
N GLU A 134 -10.16 -6.38 18.09
CA GLU A 134 -10.27 -7.25 16.91
C GLU A 134 -9.01 -8.10 16.67
N ALA A 135 -7.88 -7.80 17.32
CA ALA A 135 -6.58 -8.40 17.02
C ALA A 135 -6.59 -9.94 17.08
N ARG A 136 -7.28 -10.52 18.07
CA ARG A 136 -7.36 -11.98 18.24
C ARG A 136 -8.14 -12.64 17.11
N SER A 137 -9.28 -12.09 16.70
CA SER A 137 -10.07 -12.68 15.61
C SER A 137 -9.32 -12.57 14.27
N ARG A 138 -8.65 -11.45 14.02
CA ARG A 138 -7.76 -11.26 12.86
C ARG A 138 -6.66 -12.32 12.80
N ALA A 139 -5.92 -12.52 13.90
CA ALA A 139 -4.84 -13.51 13.97
C ALA A 139 -5.32 -14.95 13.68
N MET A 140 -6.53 -15.30 14.12
CA MET A 140 -7.11 -16.62 13.88
C MET A 140 -7.59 -16.77 12.42
N ALA A 141 -8.21 -15.73 11.86
CA ALA A 141 -8.69 -15.74 10.47
C ALA A 141 -7.56 -15.91 9.45
N ASP A 142 -6.40 -15.29 9.68
CA ASP A 142 -5.23 -15.42 8.79
C ASP A 142 -4.53 -16.78 8.91
N THR A 143 -4.86 -17.57 9.94
CA THR A 143 -4.40 -18.98 10.06
C THR A 143 -5.20 -19.93 9.19
N ALA A 144 -6.42 -19.56 8.80
CA ALA A 144 -7.31 -20.38 8.00
C ALA A 144 -7.15 -20.16 6.48
N ARG A 145 -6.26 -19.24 6.06
CA ARG A 145 -5.89 -19.01 4.65
C ARG A 145 -4.67 -19.82 4.28
#